data_AF-A0A518FMJ1-F1
#
_entry.id   AF-A0A518FMJ1-F1
#
_cell.length_a   1.000
_cell.length_b   1.000
_cell.length_c   1.000
_cell.angle_alpha   90.00
_cell.angle_beta   90.00
_cell.angle_gamma   90.00
#
_symmetry.space_group_name_H-M   'P 1'
#
loop_
_entity.id
_entity.type
_entity.pdbx_description
1 polymer ?
#
loop_
_entity_poly.entity_id
_entity_poly.type
_entity_poly.pdbx_seq_one_letter_code
_entity_poly.pdbx_strand_id
1 'polypeptide(L)'
;MKAFQPVCIDRPPWAREPDIWLDRITLRDYQMLQSRRASILELVQNEVTQYLNTDDLVFFDQADGFPVLPQMTGEYYLSDESYSGHVGPCWYEIRIQTHFLEQQRLDGQTDFDYLGLEVCLRYDPEDDAFESLEINSSAI
;
A
#
# COMPACT_ATOMS: atom_id res chain seq x y z
N MET A 1 -6.28 -6.90 -22.81
CA MET A 1 -6.93 -7.17 -21.51
C MET A 1 -7.54 -5.86 -21.00
N LYS A 2 -8.65 -5.86 -20.26
CA LYS A 2 -9.12 -4.63 -19.61
C LYS A 2 -8.15 -4.32 -18.45
N ALA A 3 -7.78 -3.06 -18.27
CA ALA A 3 -6.92 -2.67 -17.15
C ALA A 3 -7.55 -3.10 -15.83
N PHE A 4 -6.75 -3.70 -14.95
CA PHE A 4 -7.14 -3.99 -13.58
C PHE A 4 -7.34 -2.67 -12.85
N GLN A 5 -8.42 -2.52 -12.11
CA GLN A 5 -8.74 -1.29 -11.38
C GLN A 5 -8.99 -1.67 -9.93
N PRO A 6 -7.93 -1.71 -9.10
CA PRO A 6 -8.06 -2.09 -7.71
C PRO A 6 -8.87 -1.02 -6.97
N VAL A 7 -9.73 -1.44 -6.04
CA VAL A 7 -10.57 -0.56 -5.24
C VAL A 7 -10.10 -0.61 -3.79
N CYS A 8 -9.65 0.53 -3.26
CA CYS A 8 -9.40 0.65 -1.83
C CYS A 8 -10.74 0.64 -1.08
N ILE A 9 -10.90 -0.30 -0.15
CA ILE A 9 -12.07 -0.41 0.73
C ILE A 9 -11.70 -0.04 2.16
N ASP A 10 -12.73 0.16 2.99
CA ASP A 10 -12.54 0.22 4.44
C ASP A 10 -12.01 -1.12 4.96
N ARG A 11 -11.23 -1.06 6.04
CA ARG A 11 -10.67 -2.25 6.69
C ARG A 11 -11.79 -3.24 7.03
N PRO A 12 -11.67 -4.52 6.62
CA PRO A 12 -12.62 -5.55 7.00
C PRO A 12 -12.67 -5.76 8.52
N PRO A 13 -13.83 -6.14 9.10
CA PRO A 13 -13.99 -6.27 10.56
C PRO A 13 -13.18 -7.42 11.19
N TRP A 14 -12.69 -8.35 10.37
CA TRP A 14 -11.83 -9.46 10.81
C TRP A 14 -10.34 -9.13 10.71
N ALA A 15 -9.97 -8.06 10.00
CA ALA A 15 -8.58 -7.64 9.85
C ALA A 15 -8.08 -7.00 11.15
N ARG A 16 -6.78 -7.17 11.43
CA ARG A 16 -6.15 -6.57 12.61
C ARG A 16 -6.15 -5.05 12.53
N GLU A 17 -6.10 -4.39 13.68
CA GLU A 17 -5.88 -2.94 13.75
C GLU A 17 -4.53 -2.55 13.12
N PRO A 18 -4.45 -1.36 12.50
CA PRO A 18 -3.25 -0.92 11.82
C PRO A 18 -2.22 -0.52 12.86
N ASP A 19 -0.98 -0.94 12.64
CA ASP A 19 0.12 -0.34 13.37
C ASP A 19 0.55 0.96 12.66
N ILE A 20 0.78 2.00 13.45
CA ILE A 20 1.35 3.26 12.99
C ILE A 20 2.73 3.40 13.64
N TRP A 21 3.77 3.28 12.84
CA TRP A 21 5.15 3.37 13.27
C TRP A 21 5.70 4.76 12.96
N LEU A 22 6.23 5.44 13.99
CA LEU A 22 6.83 6.77 13.86
C LEU A 22 8.29 6.69 14.28
N ASP A 23 9.22 6.90 13.34
CA ASP A 23 10.65 7.02 13.62
C ASP A 23 11.16 8.42 13.30
N ARG A 24 11.76 9.11 14.28
CA ARG A 24 12.28 10.49 14.11
C ARG A 24 11.24 11.50 13.58
N ILE A 25 9.96 11.23 13.80
CA ILE A 25 8.83 12.11 13.46
C ILE A 25 8.36 12.83 14.73
N THR A 26 8.25 14.15 14.69
CA THR A 26 7.57 14.89 15.76
C THR A 26 6.06 14.89 15.56
N LEU A 27 5.29 15.22 16.60
CA LEU A 27 3.83 15.38 16.47
C LEU A 27 3.44 16.41 15.39
N ARG A 28 4.23 17.49 15.26
CA ARG A 28 3.99 18.53 14.26
C ARG A 28 4.19 17.98 12.85
N ASP A 29 5.25 17.20 12.64
CA ASP A 29 5.54 16.60 11.34
C ASP A 29 4.46 15.59 10.96
N TYR A 30 4.04 14.75 11.92
CA TYR A 30 2.93 13.83 11.72
C TYR A 30 1.63 14.56 11.34
N GLN A 31 1.26 15.62 12.06
CA GLN A 31 0.07 16.41 11.73
C GLN A 31 0.14 17.04 10.33
N MET A 32 1.31 17.51 9.93
CA MET A 32 1.56 18.05 8.59
C MET A 32 1.42 16.97 7.50
N LEU A 33 1.89 15.74 7.76
CA LEU A 33 1.71 14.61 6.86
C LEU A 33 0.24 14.18 6.79
N GLN A 34 -0.45 14.16 7.93
CA GLN A 34 -1.89 13.86 7.98
C GLN A 34 -2.73 14.93 7.28
N SER A 35 -2.32 16.20 7.26
CA SER A 35 -3.02 17.22 6.46
C SER A 35 -2.88 17.00 4.95
N ARG A 36 -1.97 16.12 4.50
CA ARG A 36 -1.75 15.71 3.11
C ARG A 36 -2.23 14.28 2.84
N ARG A 37 -3.01 13.71 3.77
CA ARG A 37 -3.42 12.31 3.70
C ARG A 37 -4.12 11.95 2.38
N ALA A 38 -4.97 12.83 1.86
CA ALA A 38 -5.65 12.59 0.59
C ALA A 38 -4.66 12.41 -0.57
N SER A 39 -3.64 13.27 -0.67
CA SER A 39 -2.59 13.18 -1.69
C SER A 39 -1.73 11.92 -1.54
N ILE A 40 -1.39 11.55 -0.30
CA ILE A 40 -0.68 10.29 -0.01
C ILE A 40 -1.50 9.10 -0.52
N LEU A 41 -2.79 9.05 -0.19
CA LEU A 41 -3.67 7.95 -0.59
C LEU A 41 -3.90 7.88 -2.10
N GLU A 42 -4.00 9.02 -2.77
CA GLU A 42 -4.08 9.10 -4.23
C GLU A 42 -2.83 8.51 -4.89
N LEU A 43 -1.64 8.86 -4.37
CA LEU A 43 -0.39 8.28 -4.86
C LEU A 43 -0.32 6.77 -4.62
N VAL A 44 -0.67 6.29 -3.42
CA VAL A 44 -0.73 4.85 -3.13
C VAL A 44 -1.66 4.13 -4.11
N GLN A 45 -2.84 4.67 -4.36
CA GLN A 45 -3.78 4.09 -5.34
C GLN A 45 -3.19 4.04 -6.75
N ASN A 46 -2.50 5.11 -7.18
CA ASN A 46 -1.86 5.17 -8.50
C ASN A 46 -0.74 4.13 -8.62
N GLU A 47 0.13 4.03 -7.62
CA GLU A 47 1.25 3.09 -7.56
C GLU A 47 0.76 1.63 -7.55
N VAL A 48 -0.23 1.31 -6.70
CA VAL A 48 -0.85 -0.02 -6.66
C VAL A 48 -1.51 -0.36 -7.99
N THR A 49 -2.23 0.59 -8.59
CA THR A 49 -2.87 0.39 -9.90
C THR A 49 -1.83 0.15 -10.98
N GLN A 50 -0.75 0.93 -11.02
CA GLN A 50 0.33 0.77 -11.99
C GLN A 50 1.03 -0.59 -11.84
N TYR A 51 1.35 -0.99 -10.61
CA TYR A 51 1.97 -2.29 -10.31
C TYR A 51 1.12 -3.44 -10.87
N LEU A 52 -0.18 -3.47 -10.55
CA LEU A 52 -1.10 -4.53 -10.99
C LEU A 52 -1.43 -4.53 -12.50
N ASN A 53 -0.98 -3.52 -13.24
CA ASN A 53 -1.12 -3.43 -14.69
C ASN A 53 0.22 -3.51 -15.42
N THR A 54 1.31 -3.84 -14.71
CA THR A 54 2.62 -4.07 -15.33
C THR A 54 2.78 -5.55 -15.60
N ASP A 55 2.79 -5.94 -16.88
CA ASP A 55 2.73 -7.36 -17.31
C ASP A 55 3.81 -8.24 -16.68
N ASP A 56 5.02 -7.72 -16.47
CA ASP A 56 6.15 -8.48 -15.90
C ASP A 56 6.11 -8.62 -14.37
N LEU A 57 5.17 -7.95 -13.70
CA LEU A 57 5.03 -7.94 -12.25
C LEU A 57 3.81 -8.73 -11.76
N VAL A 58 3.00 -9.28 -12.67
CA VAL A 58 1.76 -9.98 -12.36
C VAL A 58 1.74 -11.37 -12.97
N PHE A 59 1.06 -12.29 -12.29
CA PHE A 59 1.06 -13.70 -12.62
C PHE A 59 -0.36 -14.22 -12.82
N PHE A 60 -0.47 -15.34 -13.54
CA PHE A 60 -1.73 -16.04 -13.78
C PHE A 60 -1.76 -17.44 -13.18
N ASP A 61 -0.59 -17.98 -12.83
CA ASP A 61 -0.44 -19.20 -12.04
C ASP A 61 0.24 -18.87 -10.70
N GLN A 62 -0.16 -19.57 -9.65
CA GLN A 62 0.41 -19.44 -8.31
C GLN A 62 1.86 -19.93 -8.22
N ALA A 63 2.25 -20.83 -9.12
CA ALA A 63 3.62 -21.32 -9.18
C ALA A 63 4.63 -20.23 -9.62
N ASP A 64 4.15 -19.17 -10.28
CA ASP A 64 5.01 -18.17 -10.93
C ASP A 64 5.39 -17.00 -10.02
N GLY A 65 4.56 -16.67 -9.03
CA GLY A 65 4.85 -15.60 -8.07
C GLY A 65 3.60 -14.90 -7.52
N PHE A 66 3.81 -13.67 -7.03
CA PHE A 66 2.77 -12.77 -6.53
C PHE A 66 2.85 -11.39 -7.21
N PRO A 67 1.71 -10.75 -7.52
CA PRO A 67 0.33 -11.20 -7.35
C PRO A 67 -0.20 -12.08 -8.47
N VAL A 68 -1.13 -12.97 -8.12
CA VAL A 68 -1.86 -13.82 -9.08
C VAL A 68 -3.23 -13.20 -9.37
N LEU A 69 -3.37 -12.49 -10.49
CA LEU A 69 -4.57 -11.67 -10.75
C LEU A 69 -5.90 -12.45 -10.69
N PRO A 70 -6.02 -13.67 -11.24
CA PRO A 70 -7.27 -14.44 -11.14
C PRO A 70 -7.71 -14.79 -9.71
N GLN A 71 -6.80 -14.72 -8.73
CA GLN A 71 -7.09 -15.03 -7.33
C GLN A 71 -7.65 -13.84 -6.56
N MET A 72 -7.42 -12.62 -7.05
CA MET A 72 -7.79 -11.39 -6.35
C MET A 72 -9.26 -11.03 -6.62
N THR A 73 -9.93 -10.41 -5.64
CA THR A 73 -11.28 -9.85 -5.86
C THR A 73 -11.25 -8.52 -6.63
N GLY A 74 -10.11 -7.84 -6.61
CA GLY A 74 -9.97 -6.45 -7.05
C GLY A 74 -10.08 -5.44 -5.91
N GLU A 75 -10.30 -5.88 -4.68
CA GLU A 75 -10.36 -5.02 -3.51
C GLU A 75 -9.05 -5.12 -2.71
N TYR A 76 -8.71 -4.02 -2.05
CA TYR A 76 -7.60 -3.96 -1.10
C TYR A 76 -7.91 -2.98 0.02
N TYR A 77 -7.22 -3.10 1.14
CA TYR A 77 -7.29 -2.11 2.22
C TYR A 77 -5.89 -1.78 2.73
N LEU A 78 -5.77 -0.69 3.47
CA LEU A 78 -4.51 -0.26 4.07
C LEU A 78 -4.29 -1.03 5.39
N SER A 79 -3.22 -1.82 5.47
CA SER A 79 -2.90 -2.62 6.65
C SER A 79 -2.15 -1.79 7.68
N ASP A 80 -0.96 -1.30 7.32
CA ASP A 80 -0.04 -0.64 8.25
C ASP A 80 0.62 0.58 7.63
N GLU A 81 1.11 1.46 8.49
CA GLU A 81 1.76 2.69 8.07
C GLU A 81 3.04 2.92 8.87
N SER A 82 4.09 3.36 8.18
CA SER A 82 5.28 3.87 8.84
C SER A 82 5.71 5.21 8.27
N TYR A 83 6.20 6.07 9.17
CA TYR A 83 6.65 7.41 8.87
C TYR A 83 8.03 7.59 9.48
N SER A 84 9.02 7.92 8.65
CA SER A 84 10.41 8.12 9.09
C SER A 84 10.93 9.49 8.70
N GLY A 85 11.45 10.24 9.68
CA GLY A 85 12.07 11.53 9.47
C GLY A 85 13.57 11.42 9.18
N HIS A 86 14.04 12.06 8.10
CA HIS A 86 15.45 12.05 7.72
C HIS A 86 16.10 13.41 7.96
N VAL A 87 17.19 13.43 8.73
CA VAL A 87 18.00 14.63 9.00
C VAL A 87 19.16 14.70 8.00
N GLY A 88 19.06 15.66 7.07
CA GLY A 88 19.87 15.84 5.85
C GLY A 88 19.25 17.02 5.06
N PRO A 89 19.18 17.05 3.71
CA PRO A 89 17.99 17.73 3.15
C PRO A 89 16.78 17.16 3.88
N CYS A 90 15.93 18.00 4.46
CA CYS A 90 14.85 17.54 5.33
C CYS A 90 13.80 16.85 4.45
N TRP A 91 13.50 15.58 4.70
CA TRP A 91 12.43 14.87 4.00
C TRP A 91 11.87 13.74 4.86
N TYR A 92 10.69 13.26 4.46
CA TYR A 92 9.96 12.23 5.17
C TYR A 92 9.73 11.02 4.28
N GLU A 93 10.05 9.85 4.80
CA GLU A 93 9.70 8.58 4.19
C GLU A 93 8.35 8.13 4.73
N ILE A 94 7.45 7.73 3.83
CA ILE A 94 6.11 7.24 4.16
C ILE A 94 6.00 5.87 3.53
N ARG A 95 5.75 4.84 4.32
CA ARG A 95 5.46 3.49 3.81
C ARG A 95 4.04 3.13 4.17
N ILE A 96 3.26 2.78 3.16
CA ILE A 96 1.87 2.34 3.33
C ILE A 96 1.80 0.90 2.86
N GLN A 97 1.50 -0.01 3.79
CA GLN A 97 1.24 -1.40 3.47
C GLN A 97 -0.23 -1.58 3.11
N THR A 98 -0.47 -2.38 2.09
CA THR A 98 -1.80 -2.79 1.65
C THR A 98 -1.94 -4.29 1.79
N HIS A 99 -3.16 -4.77 2.01
CA HIS A 99 -3.53 -6.18 1.86
C HIS A 99 -4.57 -6.27 0.74
N PHE A 100 -4.36 -7.16 -0.23
CA PHE A 100 -5.39 -7.49 -1.22
C PHE A 100 -6.37 -8.51 -0.64
N LEU A 101 -7.58 -8.53 -1.17
CA LEU A 101 -8.52 -9.60 -0.87
C LEU A 101 -8.48 -10.69 -1.93
N GLU A 102 -8.56 -11.95 -1.50
CA GLU A 102 -8.69 -13.09 -2.39
C GLU A 102 -10.12 -13.62 -2.51
N GLN A 103 -10.39 -14.27 -3.64
CA GLN A 103 -11.60 -15.05 -3.87
C GLN A 103 -11.66 -16.19 -2.85
N GLN A 104 -12.87 -16.50 -2.35
CA GLN A 104 -13.08 -17.64 -1.46
C GLN A 104 -12.60 -18.94 -2.12
N ARG A 105 -11.72 -19.68 -1.44
CA ARG A 105 -11.24 -20.99 -1.94
C ARG A 105 -11.73 -22.18 -1.14
N LEU A 106 -12.07 -21.96 0.13
CA LEU A 106 -12.45 -23.00 1.06
C LEU A 106 -13.81 -22.70 1.69
N ASP A 107 -14.60 -23.74 1.91
CA ASP A 107 -15.82 -23.65 2.69
C ASP A 107 -15.49 -23.26 4.14
N GLY A 108 -16.11 -22.18 4.63
CA GLY A 108 -15.89 -21.69 5.99
C GLY A 108 -14.66 -20.79 6.17
N GLN A 109 -14.05 -20.29 5.09
CA GLN A 109 -13.01 -19.25 5.14
C GLN A 109 -13.56 -17.99 5.83
N THR A 110 -12.85 -17.51 6.86
CA THR A 110 -13.25 -16.35 7.68
C THR A 110 -12.33 -15.15 7.52
N ASP A 111 -11.18 -15.36 6.91
CA ASP A 111 -10.15 -14.37 6.59
C ASP A 111 -9.90 -14.46 5.09
N PHE A 112 -9.94 -13.32 4.40
CA PHE A 112 -9.77 -13.21 2.96
C PHE A 112 -8.52 -12.38 2.60
N ASP A 113 -7.64 -12.13 3.57
CA ASP A 113 -6.35 -11.52 3.32
C ASP A 113 -5.56 -12.38 2.35
N TYR A 114 -5.15 -11.73 1.28
CA TYR A 114 -4.06 -12.16 0.45
C TYR A 114 -2.80 -11.39 0.84
N LEU A 115 -1.70 -11.67 0.14
CA LEU A 115 -0.52 -10.80 0.17
C LEU A 115 -0.87 -9.40 -0.35
N GLY A 116 0.04 -8.46 -0.17
CA GLY A 116 -0.16 -7.09 -0.61
C GLY A 116 1.15 -6.36 -0.91
N LEU A 117 1.07 -5.03 -0.99
CA LEU A 117 2.20 -4.20 -1.42
C LEU A 117 2.55 -3.20 -0.33
N GLU A 118 3.84 -2.97 -0.14
CA GLU A 118 4.34 -1.79 0.57
C GLU A 118 4.70 -0.72 -0.45
N VAL A 119 3.99 0.42 -0.41
CA VAL A 119 4.30 1.59 -1.23
C VAL A 119 5.15 2.56 -0.43
N CYS A 120 6.36 2.85 -0.92
CA CYS A 120 7.31 3.77 -0.32
C CYS A 120 7.27 5.12 -1.04
N LEU A 121 6.94 6.18 -0.31
CA LEU A 121 6.90 7.55 -0.80
C LEU A 121 7.93 8.42 -0.08
N ARG A 122 8.46 9.41 -0.79
CA ARG A 122 9.21 10.55 -0.24
C ARG A 122 8.30 11.76 -0.23
N TYR A 123 8.31 12.51 0.86
CA TYR A 123 7.74 13.85 0.94
C TYR A 123 8.83 14.86 1.29
N ASP A 124 8.97 15.88 0.44
CA ASP A 124 9.87 17.01 0.65
C ASP A 124 9.07 18.24 1.13
N PRO A 125 9.26 18.67 2.39
CA PRO A 125 8.55 19.81 2.95
C PRO A 125 9.01 21.17 2.40
N GLU A 126 10.19 21.28 1.79
CA GLU A 126 10.67 22.55 1.24
C GLU A 126 9.94 22.88 -0.08
N ASP A 127 9.75 21.86 -0.92
CA ASP A 127 9.07 21.98 -2.21
C ASP A 127 7.58 21.62 -2.15
N ASP A 128 7.09 21.16 -0.99
CA ASP A 128 5.74 20.62 -0.80
C ASP A 128 5.38 19.52 -1.84
N ALA A 129 6.35 18.63 -2.07
CA ALA A 129 6.31 17.68 -3.18
C ALA A 129 6.39 16.23 -2.69
N PHE A 130 5.69 15.35 -3.39
CA PHE A 130 5.75 13.90 -3.19
C PHE A 130 6.42 13.20 -4.37
N GLU A 131 7.12 12.12 -4.08
CA GLU A 131 7.76 11.24 -5.06
C GLU A 131 7.51 9.77 -4.65
N SER A 132 7.20 8.91 -5.63
CA SER A 132 7.21 7.45 -5.42
C SER A 132 8.66 6.96 -5.49
N LEU A 133 9.09 6.21 -4.48
CA LEU A 133 10.44 5.66 -4.40
C LEU A 133 10.48 4.22 -4.91
N GLU A 134 9.64 3.36 -4.32
CA GLU A 134 9.66 1.92 -4.52
C GLU A 134 8.31 1.30 -4.16
N ILE A 135 7.99 0.17 -4.79
CA ILE A 135 6.90 -0.73 -4.37
C ILE A 135 7.51 -2.09 -4.06
N ASN A 136 7.30 -2.57 -2.84
CA ASN A 136 7.80 -3.86 -2.37
C ASN A 136 6.66 -4.88 -2.28
N SER A 137 6.72 -5.91 -3.11
CA SER A 137 5.74 -7.02 -3.16
C SER A 137 6.13 -8.23 -2.32
N SER A 138 7.30 -8.18 -1.66
CA SER A 138 7.82 -9.24 -0.78
C SER A 138 7.71 -8.92 0.71
N ALA A 139 7.01 -7.85 1.07
CA ALA A 139 7.07 -7.25 2.41
C ALA A 139 6.01 -7.78 3.41
N ILE A 140 5.26 -8.84 3.08
CA ILE A 140 4.16 -9.38 3.90
C ILE A 140 4.29 -10.89 4.06
#